data_AF-A0A7C2IA09-F1
#
_entry.id   AF-A0A7C2IA09-F1
#
_cell.length_a   1.000
_cell.length_b   1.000
_cell.length_c   1.000
_cell.angle_alpha   90.00
_cell.angle_beta   90.00
_cell.angle_gamma   90.00
#
_symmetry.space_group_name_H-M   'P 1'
#
loop_
_entity.id
_entity.type
_entity.pdbx_description
1 polymer ?
#
loop_
_entity_poly.entity_id
_entity_poly.type
_entity_poly.pdbx_seq_one_letter_code
_entity_poly.pdbx_strand_id
1 'polypeptide(L)' 'MLLKKFFNVGLEDIAVVERKPFGLADLARYPLFTKEFLAFLRNAMPVHRHEELVFSIVITAHKPFA' A
#
# COMPACT_ATOMS: atom_id res chain seq x y z
N MET A 1 8.38 8.59 5.60
CA MET A 1 9.15 9.25 4.52
C MET A 1 8.41 9.27 3.16
N LEU A 2 7.06 9.38 3.18
CA LEU A 2 6.22 9.45 1.97
C LEU A 2 5.62 10.86 1.80
N LEU A 3 5.07 11.43 2.88
CA LEU A 3 4.52 12.80 2.90
C LEU A 3 5.54 13.86 2.40
N LYS A 4 6.79 13.76 2.84
CA LYS A 4 7.88 14.63 2.37
C LYS A 4 8.09 14.55 0.85
N LYS A 5 7.89 13.39 0.23
CA LYS A 5 8.01 13.24 -1.23
C LYS A 5 6.88 13.96 -1.95
N PHE A 6 5.66 13.94 -1.41
CA PHE A 6 4.53 14.70 -1.97
C PHE A 6 4.73 16.21 -1.85
N PHE A 7 5.22 16.67 -0.70
CA PHE A 7 5.59 18.08 -0.53
C PHE A 7 6.66 18.52 -1.56
N ASN A 8 7.70 17.70 -1.77
CA ASN A 8 8.76 17.99 -2.73
C ASN A 8 8.28 18.09 -4.19
N VAL A 9 7.12 17.53 -4.54
CA VAL A 9 6.54 17.65 -5.89
C VAL A 9 5.44 18.72 -5.96
N GLY A 10 5.37 19.60 -4.96
CA GLY A 10 4.46 20.74 -4.93
C GLY A 10 3.01 20.39 -4.56
N LEU A 11 2.77 19.25 -3.91
CA LEU A 11 1.46 18.94 -3.34
C LEU A 11 1.32 19.58 -1.95
N GLU A 12 0.13 20.11 -1.69
CA GLU A 12 -0.28 20.79 -0.45
C GLU A 12 -1.48 20.06 0.18
N ASP A 13 -1.89 20.48 1.38
CA ASP A 13 -3.03 19.91 2.13
C ASP A 13 -3.06 18.37 2.17
N ILE A 14 -1.87 17.77 2.37
CA ILE A 14 -1.69 16.32 2.30
C ILE A 14 -2.24 15.67 3.57
N ALA A 15 -3.26 14.83 3.44
CA ALA A 15 -3.86 14.09 4.54
C ALA A 15 -3.95 12.59 4.22
N VAL A 16 -3.64 11.75 5.21
CA VAL A 16 -3.94 10.31 5.15
C VAL A 16 -5.39 10.14 5.60
N VAL A 17 -6.27 9.72 4.70
CA VAL A 17 -7.71 9.58 4.98
C VAL A 17 -8.11 8.14 5.29
N GLU A 18 -7.31 7.16 4.87
CA GLU A 18 -7.53 5.75 5.18
C GLU A 18 -6.20 5.06 5.40
N ARG A 19 -6.17 4.16 6.40
CA ARG A 19 -5.10 3.20 6.59
C ARG A 19 -5.72 1.86 6.96
N LYS A 20 -5.51 0.84 6.13
CA LYS A 20 -6.05 -0.51 6.39
C LYS A 20 -4.99 -1.59 6.22
N PRO A 21 -5.08 -2.70 6.98
CA PRO A 21 -4.33 -3.91 6.71
C PRO A 21 -4.49 -4.35 5.25
N PHE A 22 -3.43 -4.92 4.70
CA PHE A 22 -3.39 -5.39 3.34
C PHE A 22 -2.59 -6.70 3.28
N GLY A 23 -3.25 -7.77 2.84
CA GLY A 23 -2.77 -9.13 2.93
C GLY A 23 -2.56 -9.82 1.58
N LEU A 24 -2.30 -11.12 1.63
CA LEU A 24 -2.07 -11.96 0.46
C LEU A 24 -3.30 -12.04 -0.47
N ALA A 25 -4.50 -12.04 0.10
CA ALA A 25 -5.74 -12.01 -0.67
C ALA A 25 -5.87 -10.69 -1.46
N ASP A 26 -5.45 -9.58 -0.86
CA ASP A 26 -5.46 -8.28 -1.52
C ASP A 26 -4.43 -8.19 -2.64
N LEU A 27 -3.22 -8.72 -2.42
CA LEU A 27 -2.15 -8.81 -3.42
C LEU A 27 -2.58 -9.64 -4.63
N ALA A 28 -3.35 -10.71 -4.44
CA ALA A 28 -3.85 -11.56 -5.52
C ALA A 28 -4.71 -10.82 -6.57
N ARG A 29 -5.20 -9.62 -6.25
CA ARG A 29 -5.97 -8.76 -7.18
C ARG A 29 -5.07 -8.04 -8.19
N TYR A 30 -3.77 -7.97 -7.96
CA TYR A 30 -2.84 -7.23 -8.82
C TYR A 30 -2.10 -8.20 -9.73
N PRO A 31 -2.10 -7.96 -11.06
CA PRO A 31 -1.43 -8.84 -12.03
C PRO A 31 0.07 -9.04 -11.80
N LEU A 32 0.71 -8.12 -11.07
CA LEU A 32 2.14 -8.18 -10.73
C LEU A 32 2.48 -9.34 -9.79
N PHE A 33 1.53 -9.82 -8.97
CA PHE A 33 1.77 -10.89 -8.01
C PHE A 33 1.23 -12.21 -8.57
N THR A 34 2.13 -13.01 -9.15
CA THR A 34 1.76 -14.30 -9.73
C THR A 34 1.30 -15.29 -8.66
N LYS A 35 0.56 -16.31 -9.07
CA LYS A 35 0.07 -17.36 -8.16
C LYS A 35 1.23 -18.10 -7.48
N GLU A 36 2.32 -18.34 -8.20
CA GLU A 36 3.51 -19.02 -7.72
C GLU A 36 4.21 -18.19 -6.63
N PHE A 37 4.33 -16.87 -6.86
CA PHE A 37 4.89 -15.96 -5.87
C PHE A 37 4.03 -15.89 -4.60
N LEU A 38 2.71 -15.81 -4.75
CA LEU A 38 1.78 -15.80 -3.62
C LEU A 38 1.80 -17.12 -2.84
N ALA A 39 1.94 -18.25 -3.52
CA ALA A 39 2.10 -19.56 -2.88
C ALA A 39 3.41 -19.66 -2.10
N PHE A 40 4.51 -19.18 -2.68
CA PHE A 40 5.79 -19.06 -1.98
C PHE A 40 5.66 -18.23 -0.70
N LEU A 41 5.03 -17.06 -0.78
CA LEU A 41 4.81 -16.19 0.38
C LEU A 41 3.97 -16.84 1.47
N ARG A 42 2.91 -17.59 1.12
CA ARG A 42 2.09 -18.34 2.10
C ARG A 42 2.91 -19.35 2.90
N ASN A 43 3.85 -20.03 2.24
CA ASN A 43 4.68 -21.05 2.87
C ASN A 43 5.85 -20.45 3.68
N ALA A 44 6.37 -19.31 3.24
CA ALA A 44 7.52 -18.67 3.87
C ALA A 44 7.17 -17.84 5.12
N MET A 45 5.91 -17.40 5.26
CA MET A 45 5.50 -16.48 6.32
C MET A 45 4.54 -17.09 7.33
N PRO A 46 4.61 -16.67 8.61
CA PRO A 46 3.63 -17.07 9.63
C PRO A 46 2.19 -16.70 9.23
N VAL A 47 1.24 -17.58 9.53
CA VAL A 47 -0.18 -17.43 9.16
C VAL A 47 -0.77 -16.11 9.65
N HIS A 48 -0.43 -15.66 10.86
CA HIS A 48 -0.93 -14.40 11.43
C HIS A 48 -0.55 -13.16 10.60
N ARG A 49 0.46 -13.26 9.71
CA ARG A 49 0.86 -12.16 8.83
C ARG A 49 0.14 -12.17 7.48
N HIS A 50 -0.58 -13.24 7.12
CA HIS A 50 -1.17 -13.38 5.80
C HIS A 50 -2.25 -12.33 5.51
N GLU A 51 -2.91 -11.82 6.55
CA GLU A 51 -3.95 -10.78 6.46
C GLU A 51 -3.41 -9.35 6.64
N GLU A 52 -2.25 -9.20 7.31
CA GLU A 52 -1.62 -7.91 7.59
C GLU A 52 -0.14 -7.95 7.23
N LEU A 53 0.14 -8.01 5.92
CA LEU A 53 1.51 -7.97 5.42
C LEU A 53 2.07 -6.55 5.43
N VAL A 54 1.25 -5.63 4.94
CA VAL A 54 1.55 -4.22 4.78
C VAL A 54 0.29 -3.42 5.05
N PHE A 55 0.42 -2.09 5.08
CA PHE A 55 -0.73 -1.20 5.11
C PHE A 55 -0.96 -0.58 3.73
N SER A 56 -2.21 -0.59 3.29
CA SER A 56 -2.66 0.31 2.23
C SER A 56 -3.01 1.66 2.87
N ILE A 57 -2.57 2.74 2.25
CA ILE A 57 -2.86 4.11 2.67
C ILE A 57 -3.49 4.87 1.51
N VAL A 58 -4.61 5.53 1.80
CA VAL A 58 -5.25 6.47 0.87
C VAL A 58 -4.93 7.87 1.33
N ILE A 59 -4.46 8.70 0.41
CA ILE A 59 -4.00 10.05 0.67
C ILE A 59 -4.76 10.99 -0.24
N THR A 60 -5.27 12.07 0.34
CA THR A 60 -5.77 13.23 -0.38
C THR A 60 -4.71 14.32 -0.33
N ALA A 61 -4.55 15.05 -1.43
CA ALA A 61 -3.67 16.20 -1.50
C ALA A 61 -4.23 17.19 -2.51
N HIS A 62 -3.91 18.47 -2.32
CA HIS A 62 -4.22 19.55 -3.23
C HIS A 62 -3.00 19.85 -4.10
N LYS A 63 -3.23 20.13 -5.39
CA LYS A 63 -2.19 20.68 -6.27
C LYS A 63 -2.53 22.15 -6.50
N PRO A 64 -1.76 23.11 -5.95
CA PRO A 64 -1.97 24.51 -6.26
C PRO A 64 -1.84 24.72 -7.78
N PHE A 65 -2.69 25.59 -8.34
CA PHE A 65 -2.79 25.81 -9.78
C PHE A 65 -1.41 26.05 -10.40
N ALA A 66 -1.14 25.33 -11.50
CA ALA A 66 0.08 25.43 -12.29
C ALA A 66 0.18 26.77 -13.03
#